data_AF-A0A0P7XYX3-F1
#
_entry.id   AF-A0A0P7XYX3-F1
#
_cell.length_a   1.000
_cell.length_b   1.000
_cell.length_c   1.000
_cell.angle_alpha   90.00
_cell.angle_beta   90.00
_cell.angle_gamma   90.00
#
_symmetry.space_group_name_H-M   'P 1'
#
loop_
_entity.id
_entity.type
_entity.pdbx_description
1 polymer ?
#
loop_
_entity_poly.entity_id
_entity_poly.type
_entity_poly.pdbx_seq_one_letter_code
_entity_poly.pdbx_strand_id
1 'polypeptide(L)' 'SFEIEINGQLIFSKLETSGFPYEDDIMDVIQKAHDGEPVEKITKSRPPCVIL' A
#
# COMPACT_ATOMS: atom_id res chain seq x y z
N SER A 1 -2.19 13.34 -3.99
CA SER A 1 -1.63 11.99 -4.19
C SER A 1 -2.46 10.99 -3.40
N PHE A 2 -2.32 9.68 -3.66
CA PHE A 2 -2.84 8.65 -2.77
C PHE A 2 -1.65 7.85 -2.27
N GLU A 3 -1.35 8.00 -0.99
CA GLU A 3 -0.17 7.48 -0.32
C GLU A 3 -0.60 6.92 1.03
N ILE A 4 0.03 5.82 1.43
CA ILE A 4 -0.22 5.17 2.71
C ILE A 4 1.09 5.14 3.47
N GLU A 5 1.04 5.66 4.69
CA GLU A 5 2.14 5.65 5.64
C GLU A 5 1.71 4.93 6.92
N ILE A 6 2.56 4.04 7.42
CA ILE A 6 2.41 3.43 8.74
C ILE A 6 3.67 3.73 9.53
N ASN A 7 3.50 4.23 10.76
CA ASN A 7 4.60 4.60 11.65
C ASN A 7 5.59 5.60 11.01
N GLY A 8 5.12 6.48 10.11
CA GLY A 8 5.94 7.46 9.40
C GLY A 8 6.77 6.89 8.23
N GLN A 9 6.57 5.63 7.87
CA GLN A 9 7.20 4.99 6.71
C GLN A 9 6.21 4.89 5.55
N LEU A 10 6.60 5.40 4.37
CA LEU A 10 5.82 5.29 3.13
C LEU A 10 5.83 3.86 2.62
N ILE A 11 4.68 3.20 2.70
CA ILE A 11 4.48 1.79 2.33
C ILE A 11 3.70 1.62 1.03
N PHE A 12 2.97 2.62 0.56
CA PHE A 12 2.36 2.60 -0.77
C PHE A 12 2.29 4.00 -1.36
N SER A 13 2.58 4.12 -2.66
CA SER A 13 2.29 5.33 -3.43
C SER A 13 1.59 4.97 -4.75
N LYS A 14 0.45 5.59 -4.99
CA LYS A 14 -0.27 5.48 -6.27
C LYS A 14 0.55 6.04 -7.43
N LEU A 15 1.39 7.04 -7.18
CA LEU A 15 2.24 7.61 -8.24
C LEU A 15 3.31 6.61 -8.69
N GLU A 16 3.86 5.83 -7.75
CA GLU A 16 4.85 4.80 -8.07
C GLU A 16 4.22 3.57 -8.72
N THR A 17 3.03 3.16 -8.26
CA THR A 17 2.40 1.90 -8.69
C THR A 17 1.34 2.06 -9.77
N SER A 18 1.02 3.30 -10.17
CA SER A 18 0.00 3.65 -11.17
C SER A 18 -1.41 3.11 -10.90
N GLY A 19 -1.71 2.73 -9.66
CA GLY A 19 -2.95 2.06 -9.28
C GLY A 19 -3.32 2.22 -7.81
N PHE A 20 -4.38 1.55 -7.37
CA PHE A 20 -4.76 1.46 -5.96
C PHE A 20 -4.32 0.11 -5.36
N PRO A 21 -3.99 0.03 -4.07
CA PRO A 21 -3.61 -1.24 -3.45
C PRO A 21 -4.81 -2.18 -3.33
N TYR A 22 -4.56 -3.46 -3.06
CA TYR A 22 -5.61 -4.38 -2.64
C TYR A 22 -5.82 -4.26 -1.12
N GLU A 23 -7.05 -4.48 -0.68
CA GLU A 23 -7.42 -4.35 0.73
C GLU A 23 -6.66 -5.35 1.60
N ASP A 24 -6.58 -6.60 1.15
CA ASP A 24 -5.82 -7.65 1.84
C ASP A 24 -4.34 -7.27 2.04
N ASP A 25 -3.71 -6.69 1.01
CA ASP A 25 -2.31 -6.24 1.09
C ASP A 25 -2.15 -5.13 2.16
N ILE A 26 -3.15 -4.26 2.33
CA ILE A 26 -3.13 -3.23 3.38
C ILE A 26 -3.28 -3.86 4.78
N MET A 27 -4.24 -4.78 4.92
CA MET A 27 -4.53 -5.41 6.21
C MET A 27 -3.33 -6.22 6.73
N ASP A 28 -2.65 -6.95 5.84
CA ASP A 28 -1.45 -7.71 6.20
C ASP A 28 -0.31 -6.80 6.70
N VAL A 29 -0.09 -5.65 6.05
CA VAL A 29 0.96 -4.71 6.45
C VAL A 29 0.62 -4.03 7.77
N ILE A 30 -0.66 -3.70 8.02
CA ILE A 30 -1.10 -3.18 9.32
C ILE A 30 -0.87 -4.20 10.43
N GLN A 31 -1.24 -5.46 10.19
CA GLN A 31 -1.06 -6.53 11.18
C GLN A 31 0.42 -6.74 11.52
N LYS A 32 1.29 -6.79 10.50
CA LYS A 32 2.75 -6.87 10.70
C LYS A 32 3.32 -5.70 11.49
N ALA A 33 2.90 -4.47 11.16
CA ALA A 33 3.33 -3.28 11.89
C ALA A 33 2.91 -3.33 13.36
N HIS A 34 1.70 -3.81 13.64
CA HIS A 34 1.18 -3.98 14.99
C HIS A 34 1.97 -5.04 15.76
N ASP A 35 2.33 -6.14 15.13
CA ASP A 35 3.06 -7.25 15.75
C ASP A 35 4.56 -6.97 15.92
N GLY A 36 5.03 -5.79 15.48
CA GLY A 36 6.43 -5.36 15.55
C GLY A 36 7.31 -5.97 14.47
N GLU A 37 6.71 -6.59 13.46
CA GLU A 37 7.41 -7.13 12.30
C GLU A 37 7.81 -6.01 11.32
N PRO A 38 8.89 -6.21 10.53
CA PRO A 38 9.26 -5.26 9.50
C PRO A 38 8.14 -5.13 8.45
N VAL A 39 7.71 -3.89 8.20
CA VAL A 39 6.75 -3.57 7.14
C VAL A 39 7.46 -3.32 5.82
N GLU A 40 7.02 -4.04 4.79
CA GLU A 40 7.53 -3.94 3.43
C GLU A 40 6.64 -3.05 2.56
N LYS A 41 7.23 -2.48 1.50
CA LYS A 41 6.53 -1.60 0.57
C LYS A 41 5.64 -2.43 -0.35
N ILE A 42 4.37 -2.04 -0.47
CA ILE A 42 3.41 -2.68 -1.36
C ILE A 42 3.65 -2.16 -2.78
N THR A 43 4.05 -3.07 -3.67
CA THR A 43 4.28 -2.78 -5.09
C THR A 43 3.14 -3.27 -5.99
N LYS A 44 2.29 -4.14 -5.45
CA LYS A 44 1.13 -4.68 -6.13
C LYS A 44 0.01 -3.64 -6.14
N SER A 45 -0.53 -3.36 -7.31
CA SER A 45 -1.64 -2.44 -7.48
C SER A 45 -2.70 -3.01 -8.42
N ARG A 46 -3.93 -2.54 -8.26
CA ARG A 46 -5.00 -2.73 -9.23
C ARG A 46 -4.58 -2.05 -10.53
N PRO A 47 -4.88 -2.65 -11.70
CA PRO A 47 -4.59 -2.02 -12.98
C PRO A 47 -5.17 -0.60 -13.04
N PRO A 48 -4.53 0.32 -13.78
CA PRO A 48 -4.97 1.70 -13.85
C PRO A 48 -6.45 1.76 -14.23
N CYS A 49 -7.26 2.41 -13.37
CA CYS A 49 -8.67 2.61 -13.66
C CYS A 49 -8.80 3.40 -14.95
N VAL A 50 -9.27 2.73 -16.01
CA VAL A 50 -9.80 3.42 -17.19
C VAL A 50 -11.07 4.15 -16.77
N ILE A 51 -11.06 5.47 -16.91
CA ILE A 51 -12.30 6.25 -16.93
C ILE A 51 -12.96 5.87 -18.27
N LEU A 52 -14.06 5.11 -18.21
CA LEU A 52 -14.91 4.83 -19.39
C LEU A 52 -15.70 6.08 -19.75
#